data_AF-A0A927BA85-F1
#
_entry.id   AF-A0A927BA85-F1
#
_cell.length_a   1.000
_cell.length_b   1.000
_cell.length_c   1.000
_cell.angle_alpha   90.00
_cell.angle_beta   90.00
_cell.angle_gamma   90.00
#
_symmetry.space_group_name_H-M   'P 1'
#
loop_
_entity.id
_entity.type
_entity.pdbx_description
1 polymer ?
#
loop_
_entity_poly.entity_id
_entity_poly.type
_entity_poly.pdbx_seq_one_letter_code
_entity_poly.pdbx_strand_id
1 'polypeptide(L)'
;MGQPSLDEAKVQIWCATVRFVYDDAGRPNLKSTVRCEDGNLQALASSIRPDSLRVYSLLYQAIEGRGAIYQGKKDNPARLAALAKAIIAKLKSSPARRRDPERMARVAALETALTNYVVSGTPLGDVPAAMAPAPAEAAGPSAGAPGPAEAAEAQAAAERDAAPAPTAPGPATGPRNLLDQFAAPLALILGILSLVLYIMLRVTLGQWRRQQRRETLSAKQAAQAAQAAAAETSAAVADSAARVKRAEALVLAATPDLTTPPPSPAADNLSPAQRLEVERLVSQRVDEELRWLRANLPELIATAVAQATAAPEQNAATPPASEDTAPSSAADGHLG
;
A
#
# COMPACT_ATOMS: atom_id res chain seq x y z
N MET A 1 -22.21 -8.91 31.28
CA MET A 1 -21.08 -9.02 30.33
C MET A 1 -20.29 -7.73 30.43
N GLY A 2 -18.96 -7.80 30.62
CA GLY A 2 -18.12 -6.61 30.78
C GLY A 2 -18.12 -5.77 29.49
N GLN A 3 -17.84 -4.47 29.61
CA GLN A 3 -17.58 -3.65 28.42
C GLN A 3 -16.37 -4.22 27.66
N PRO A 4 -16.45 -4.35 26.32
CA PRO A 4 -15.32 -4.83 25.53
C PRO A 4 -14.14 -3.88 25.70
N SER A 5 -12.93 -4.44 25.68
CA SER A 5 -11.72 -3.61 25.69
C SER A 5 -11.66 -2.71 24.45
N LEU A 6 -10.89 -1.62 24.49
CA LEU A 6 -10.73 -0.74 23.32
C LEU A 6 -10.25 -1.51 22.09
N ASP A 7 -9.29 -2.42 22.26
CA ASP A 7 -8.73 -3.18 21.16
C ASP A 7 -9.71 -4.21 20.61
N GLU A 8 -10.47 -4.87 21.49
CA GLU A 8 -11.57 -5.76 21.08
C GLU A 8 -12.63 -4.99 20.29
N ALA A 9 -13.02 -3.80 20.75
CA ALA A 9 -13.97 -2.96 20.04
C ALA A 9 -13.45 -2.48 18.67
N LYS A 10 -12.16 -2.16 18.58
CA LYS A 10 -11.51 -1.86 17.30
C LYS A 10 -11.50 -3.07 16.37
N VAL A 11 -11.22 -4.27 16.88
CA VAL A 11 -11.25 -5.49 16.08
C VAL A 11 -12.64 -5.75 15.53
N GLN A 12 -13.70 -5.55 16.30
CA GLN A 12 -15.08 -5.68 15.83
C GLN A 12 -15.39 -4.70 14.68
N ILE A 13 -15.05 -3.42 14.84
CA ILE A 13 -15.21 -2.39 13.80
C ILE A 13 -14.44 -2.78 12.52
N TRP A 14 -13.18 -3.20 12.66
CA TRP A 14 -12.37 -3.59 11.51
C TRP A 14 -12.84 -4.87 10.86
N CYS A 15 -13.29 -5.85 11.63
CA CYS A 15 -13.83 -7.10 11.12
C CYS A 15 -15.05 -6.85 10.24
N ALA A 16 -16.02 -6.06 10.73
CA ALA A 16 -17.20 -5.66 9.98
C ALA A 16 -16.82 -4.90 8.70
N THR A 17 -15.86 -3.98 8.80
CA THR A 17 -15.37 -3.18 7.66
C THR A 17 -14.69 -4.05 6.60
N VAL A 18 -13.84 -4.99 6.99
CA VAL A 18 -13.12 -5.86 6.04
C VAL A 18 -14.11 -6.79 5.35
N ARG A 19 -15.02 -7.42 6.11
CA ARG A 19 -16.10 -8.25 5.56
C ARG A 19 -16.96 -7.46 4.56
N PHE A 20 -17.32 -6.22 4.91
CA PHE A 20 -18.03 -5.30 4.01
C PHE A 20 -17.25 -5.07 2.70
N VAL A 21 -15.96 -4.77 2.77
CA VAL A 21 -15.13 -4.50 1.58
C VAL A 21 -15.05 -5.75 0.69
N TYR A 22 -15.00 -6.95 1.27
CA TYR A 22 -14.96 -8.20 0.53
C TYR A 22 -16.26 -8.50 -0.20
N ASP A 23 -17.40 -8.27 0.44
CA ASP A 23 -18.70 -8.36 -0.24
C ASP A 23 -18.83 -7.35 -1.36
N ASP A 24 -18.49 -6.10 -1.05
CA ASP A 24 -18.59 -4.99 -1.98
C ASP A 24 -17.63 -5.11 -3.17
N ALA A 25 -16.59 -5.94 -3.07
CA ALA A 25 -15.67 -6.29 -4.16
C ALA A 25 -16.01 -7.63 -4.84
N GLY A 26 -17.09 -8.31 -4.45
CA GLY A 26 -17.49 -9.61 -5.02
C GLY A 26 -16.49 -10.72 -4.70
N ARG A 27 -15.96 -10.75 -3.47
CA ARG A 27 -15.01 -11.76 -2.96
C ARG A 27 -15.42 -12.30 -1.58
N PRO A 28 -16.66 -12.83 -1.42
CA PRO A 28 -17.16 -13.29 -0.12
C PRO A 28 -16.34 -14.47 0.44
N ASN A 29 -15.69 -15.25 -0.42
CA ASN A 29 -14.80 -16.35 -0.04
C ASN A 29 -13.60 -15.91 0.81
N LEU A 30 -13.24 -14.62 0.82
CA LEU A 30 -12.17 -14.09 1.66
C LEU A 30 -12.62 -13.83 3.10
N LYS A 31 -13.93 -13.78 3.38
CA LYS A 31 -14.45 -13.51 4.73
C LYS A 31 -14.01 -14.54 5.77
N SER A 32 -13.97 -15.82 5.39
CA SER A 32 -13.56 -16.92 6.28
C SER A 32 -12.07 -16.86 6.64
N THR A 33 -11.28 -16.11 5.87
CA THR A 33 -9.85 -15.93 6.15
C THR A 33 -9.57 -14.84 7.18
N VAL A 34 -10.55 -13.97 7.47
CA VAL A 34 -10.41 -12.86 8.41
C VAL A 34 -10.56 -13.35 9.83
N ARG A 35 -9.52 -13.17 10.65
CA ARG A 35 -9.51 -13.58 12.05
C ARG A 35 -10.04 -12.45 12.93
N CYS A 36 -11.26 -12.61 13.44
CA CYS A 36 -11.93 -11.59 14.27
C CYS A 36 -12.14 -12.01 15.74
N GLU A 37 -11.89 -13.27 16.08
CA GLU A 37 -12.36 -13.89 17.34
C GLU A 37 -11.43 -13.61 18.53
N ASP A 38 -10.14 -13.35 18.29
CA ASP A 38 -9.14 -13.25 19.37
C ASP A 38 -9.00 -11.84 19.98
N GLY A 39 -9.83 -10.87 19.57
CA GLY A 39 -9.73 -9.47 20.03
C GLY A 39 -8.38 -8.79 19.71
N ASN A 40 -7.52 -9.42 18.89
CA ASN A 40 -6.16 -8.98 18.63
C ASN A 40 -6.03 -8.29 17.26
N LEU A 41 -5.73 -6.98 17.28
CA LEU A 41 -5.51 -6.16 16.08
C LEU A 41 -4.37 -6.66 15.19
N GLN A 42 -3.29 -7.19 15.77
CA GLN A 42 -2.15 -7.71 15.03
C GLN A 42 -2.47 -9.02 14.31
N ALA A 43 -3.29 -9.88 14.93
CA ALA A 43 -3.79 -11.10 14.31
C ALA A 43 -4.70 -10.76 13.11
N LEU A 44 -5.62 -9.81 13.30
CA LEU A 44 -6.46 -9.29 12.22
C LEU A 44 -5.61 -8.72 11.09
N ALA A 45 -4.66 -7.83 11.40
CA ALA A 45 -3.73 -7.23 10.45
C ALA A 45 -2.90 -8.25 9.66
N SER A 46 -2.60 -9.40 10.27
CA SER A 46 -1.86 -10.49 9.62
C SER A 46 -2.77 -11.30 8.69
N SER A 47 -4.05 -11.46 9.04
CA SER A 47 -5.04 -12.15 8.21
C SER A 47 -5.42 -11.37 6.93
N ILE A 48 -5.43 -10.03 6.99
CA ILE A 48 -5.75 -9.16 5.85
C ILE A 48 -4.53 -8.78 4.99
N ARG A 49 -3.32 -9.06 5.45
CA ARG A 49 -2.06 -8.73 4.75
C ARG A 49 -1.85 -9.43 3.39
N PRO A 50 -2.15 -10.73 3.23
CA PRO A 50 -1.92 -11.44 1.96
C PRO A 50 -2.97 -11.13 0.89
N ASP A 51 -3.94 -10.26 1.19
CA ASP A 51 -5.10 -10.01 0.36
C ASP A 51 -4.80 -9.22 -0.94
N SER A 52 -5.36 -9.70 -2.05
CA SER A 52 -5.26 -9.09 -3.37
C SER A 52 -6.00 -7.75 -3.49
N LEU A 53 -6.98 -7.51 -2.62
CA LEU A 53 -7.77 -6.27 -2.60
C LEU A 53 -7.06 -5.10 -1.90
N ARG A 54 -5.82 -5.30 -1.44
CA ARG A 54 -4.99 -4.26 -0.82
C ARG A 54 -5.64 -3.57 0.38
N VAL A 55 -6.62 -4.22 1.04
CA VAL A 55 -7.36 -3.67 2.19
C VAL A 55 -6.41 -3.29 3.33
N TYR A 56 -5.37 -4.11 3.56
CA TYR A 56 -4.33 -3.79 4.53
C TYR A 56 -3.62 -2.47 4.21
N SER A 57 -3.08 -2.31 3.00
CA SER A 57 -2.25 -1.13 2.65
C SER A 57 -3.05 0.16 2.44
N LEU A 58 -4.24 0.07 1.83
CA LEU A 58 -4.99 1.25 1.41
C LEU A 58 -5.96 1.76 2.49
N LEU A 59 -6.44 0.86 3.36
CA LEU A 59 -7.43 1.19 4.37
C LEU A 59 -6.84 1.05 5.79
N TYR A 60 -6.44 -0.17 6.18
CA TYR A 60 -6.02 -0.45 7.55
C TYR A 60 -4.76 0.33 7.94
N GLN A 61 -3.66 0.17 7.20
CA GLN A 61 -2.37 0.81 7.49
C GLN A 61 -2.44 2.33 7.38
N ALA A 62 -3.26 2.86 6.47
CA ALA A 62 -3.45 4.29 6.30
C ALA A 62 -4.14 4.94 7.51
N ILE A 63 -4.98 4.19 8.23
CA ILE A 63 -5.78 4.68 9.36
C ILE A 63 -5.12 4.31 10.70
N GLU A 64 -4.87 3.02 10.95
CA GLU A 64 -4.29 2.52 12.21
C GLU A 64 -2.77 2.70 12.28
N GLY A 65 -2.06 2.50 11.16
CA GLY A 65 -0.59 2.44 11.17
C GLY A 65 0.10 3.73 11.63
N ARG A 66 -0.55 4.89 11.44
CA ARG A 66 -0.04 6.18 11.94
C ARG A 66 -0.66 6.61 13.26
N GLY A 67 -1.78 6.03 13.67
CA GLY A 67 -2.51 6.39 14.90
C GLY A 67 -2.94 7.86 15.02
N ALA A 68 -2.73 8.70 14.00
CA ALA A 68 -2.94 10.14 14.05
C ALA A 68 -4.40 10.51 14.37
N ILE A 69 -5.35 9.65 13.98
CA ILE A 69 -6.78 9.82 14.24
C ILE A 69 -7.13 9.79 15.74
N TYR A 70 -6.24 9.28 16.59
CA TYR A 70 -6.44 9.16 18.03
C TYR A 70 -5.80 10.30 18.83
N GLN A 71 -5.02 11.17 18.19
CA GLN A 71 -4.36 12.27 18.90
C GLN A 71 -5.40 13.22 19.51
N GLY A 72 -5.20 13.56 20.78
CA GLY A 72 -6.13 14.40 21.55
C GLY A 72 -7.43 13.71 21.99
N LYS A 73 -7.63 12.41 21.73
CA LYS A 73 -8.81 11.66 22.20
C LYS A 73 -8.50 10.89 23.48
N LYS A 74 -9.10 11.30 24.60
CA LYS A 74 -8.89 10.68 25.92
C LYS A 74 -9.87 9.52 26.18
N ASP A 75 -11.10 9.63 25.69
CA ASP A 75 -12.14 8.63 25.95
C ASP A 75 -12.18 7.53 24.87
N ASN A 76 -12.39 6.28 25.29
CA ASN A 76 -12.60 5.13 24.40
C ASN A 76 -13.70 5.36 23.35
N PRO A 77 -14.92 5.84 23.68
CA PRO A 77 -15.95 6.10 22.67
C PRO A 77 -15.51 7.16 21.65
N ALA A 78 -14.77 8.19 22.07
CA ALA A 78 -14.27 9.22 21.16
C ALA A 78 -13.21 8.68 20.19
N ARG A 79 -12.39 7.71 20.62
CA ARG A 79 -11.44 6.99 19.76
C ARG A 79 -12.15 6.08 18.76
N LEU A 80 -13.17 5.35 19.20
CA LEU A 80 -13.94 4.46 18.32
C LEU A 80 -14.77 5.27 17.30
N ALA A 81 -15.36 6.40 17.70
CA ALA A 81 -16.03 7.33 16.79
C ALA A 81 -15.06 7.89 15.73
N ALA A 82 -13.84 8.27 16.14
CA ALA A 82 -12.81 8.75 15.22
C ALA A 82 -12.40 7.66 14.21
N LEU A 83 -12.27 6.41 14.67
CA LEU A 83 -11.99 5.26 13.81
C LEU A 83 -13.10 5.04 12.78
N ALA A 84 -14.36 4.93 13.23
CA ALA A 84 -15.51 4.75 12.35
C ALA A 84 -15.60 5.86 11.30
N LYS A 85 -15.43 7.13 11.71
CA LYS A 85 -15.44 8.28 10.80
C LYS A 85 -14.32 8.21 9.76
N ALA A 86 -13.10 7.84 10.18
CA ALA A 86 -11.97 7.72 9.26
C ALA A 86 -12.17 6.60 8.23
N ILE A 87 -12.72 5.46 8.66
CA ILE A 87 -13.10 4.34 7.79
C ILE A 87 -14.10 4.84 6.76
N ILE A 88 -15.24 5.38 7.19
CA ILE A 88 -16.31 5.82 6.28
C ILE A 88 -15.81 6.89 5.31
N ALA A 89 -15.03 7.87 5.77
CA ALA A 89 -14.43 8.88 4.90
C ALA A 89 -13.57 8.26 3.79
N LYS A 90 -12.75 7.25 4.13
CA LYS A 90 -11.97 6.52 3.12
C LYS A 90 -12.84 5.70 2.19
N LEU A 91 -13.85 5.00 2.71
CA LEU A 91 -14.77 4.22 1.89
C LEU A 91 -15.53 5.11 0.89
N LYS A 92 -16.02 6.28 1.32
CA LYS A 92 -16.71 7.27 0.46
C LYS A 92 -15.77 7.94 -0.55
N SER A 93 -14.47 8.05 -0.25
CA SER A 93 -13.48 8.61 -1.18
C SER A 93 -13.14 7.71 -2.36
N SER A 94 -13.54 6.42 -2.32
CA SER A 94 -13.28 5.46 -3.38
C SER A 94 -14.03 5.81 -4.69
N PRO A 95 -13.34 6.01 -5.82
CA PRO A 95 -13.99 6.31 -7.11
C PRO A 95 -14.97 5.22 -7.56
N ALA A 96 -14.68 3.96 -7.23
CA ALA A 96 -15.51 2.83 -7.63
C ALA A 96 -16.87 2.82 -6.92
N ARG A 97 -16.94 3.36 -5.70
CA ARG A 97 -18.20 3.50 -4.95
C ARG A 97 -18.94 4.77 -5.32
N ARG A 98 -18.23 5.88 -5.52
CA ARG A 98 -18.86 7.16 -5.92
C ARG A 98 -19.63 7.08 -7.23
N ARG A 99 -19.23 6.17 -8.14
CA ARG A 99 -19.90 5.95 -9.43
C ARG A 99 -21.11 5.02 -9.35
N ASP A 100 -21.33 4.37 -8.21
CA ASP A 100 -22.38 3.37 -8.02
C ASP A 100 -23.26 3.76 -6.81
N PRO A 101 -24.51 4.18 -7.05
CA PRO A 101 -25.39 4.66 -5.98
C PRO A 101 -25.76 3.55 -4.98
N GLU A 102 -25.87 2.30 -5.41
CA GLU A 102 -26.20 1.18 -4.52
C GLU A 102 -25.03 0.89 -3.57
N ARG A 103 -23.79 0.95 -4.08
CA ARG A 103 -22.59 0.82 -3.25
C ARG A 103 -22.49 1.94 -2.21
N MET A 104 -22.87 3.16 -2.58
CA MET A 104 -22.93 4.28 -1.63
C MET A 104 -24.02 4.08 -0.57
N ALA A 105 -25.18 3.55 -0.93
CA ALA A 105 -26.23 3.18 0.03
C ALA A 105 -25.74 2.12 1.02
N ARG A 106 -25.00 1.11 0.56
CA ARG A 106 -24.37 0.11 1.42
C ARG A 106 -23.33 0.73 2.38
N VAL A 107 -22.55 1.71 1.92
CA VAL A 107 -21.63 2.45 2.80
C VAL A 107 -22.39 3.25 3.86
N ALA A 108 -23.55 3.83 3.52
CA ALA A 108 -24.39 4.53 4.49
C ALA A 108 -24.98 3.57 5.54
N ALA A 109 -25.40 2.37 5.14
CA ALA A 109 -25.83 1.33 6.07
C ALA A 109 -24.70 0.92 7.05
N LEU A 110 -23.47 0.77 6.54
CA LEU A 110 -22.29 0.51 7.38
C LEU A 110 -22.02 1.67 8.35
N GLU A 111 -22.14 2.92 7.91
CA GLU A 111 -21.98 4.10 8.76
C GLU A 111 -22.97 4.10 9.92
N THR A 112 -24.24 3.78 9.66
CA THR A 112 -25.27 3.63 10.70
C THR A 112 -24.91 2.50 11.65
N ALA A 113 -24.52 1.32 11.14
CA ALA A 113 -24.16 0.17 11.97
C ALA A 113 -22.94 0.46 12.89
N LEU A 114 -21.90 1.10 12.36
CA LEU A 114 -20.73 1.50 13.14
C LEU A 114 -21.06 2.56 14.18
N THR A 115 -21.92 3.53 13.84
CA THR A 115 -22.36 4.57 14.79
C THR A 115 -23.16 3.94 15.92
N ASN A 116 -24.09 3.05 15.59
CA ASN A 116 -24.86 2.29 16.58
C ASN A 116 -23.93 1.50 17.50
N TYR A 117 -22.94 0.79 16.96
CA TYR A 117 -21.97 0.08 17.78
C TYR A 117 -21.21 0.98 18.75
N VAL A 118 -20.76 2.14 18.28
CA VAL A 118 -20.01 3.09 19.13
C VAL A 118 -20.89 3.66 20.25
N VAL A 119 -22.19 3.84 19.99
CA VAL A 119 -23.14 4.41 20.97
C VAL A 119 -23.68 3.36 21.93
N SER A 120 -24.09 2.18 21.43
CA SER A 120 -24.78 1.15 22.21
C SER A 120 -23.90 -0.01 22.66
N GLY A 121 -22.70 -0.16 22.08
CA GLY A 121 -21.80 -1.30 22.34
C GLY A 121 -22.31 -2.64 21.82
N THR A 122 -23.42 -2.67 21.06
CA THR A 122 -24.05 -3.89 20.55
C THR A 122 -23.19 -4.51 19.46
N PRO A 123 -22.62 -5.71 19.64
CA PRO A 123 -21.67 -6.29 18.67
C PRO A 123 -22.24 -6.25 17.26
N LEU A 124 -21.39 -5.83 16.30
CA LEU A 124 -21.75 -5.90 14.89
C LEU A 124 -21.84 -7.38 14.53
N GLY A 125 -23.07 -7.91 14.51
CA GLY A 125 -23.34 -9.23 13.94
C GLY A 125 -22.93 -9.28 12.46
N ASP A 126 -23.18 -10.40 11.79
CA ASP A 126 -22.93 -10.51 10.35
C ASP A 126 -23.69 -9.38 9.62
N VAL A 127 -22.92 -8.37 9.22
CA VAL A 127 -23.33 -7.15 8.50
C VAL A 127 -24.31 -7.41 7.34
N PRO A 128 -24.40 -8.58 6.67
CA PRO A 128 -25.51 -8.88 5.75
C PRO A 128 -26.93 -8.61 6.30
N ALA A 129 -27.21 -8.81 7.59
CA ALA A 129 -28.56 -8.58 8.13
C ALA A 129 -28.94 -7.08 8.21
N ALA A 130 -27.95 -6.18 8.27
CA ALA A 130 -28.14 -4.73 8.25
C ALA A 130 -27.96 -4.12 6.84
N MET A 131 -27.65 -4.95 5.83
CA MET A 131 -27.39 -4.55 4.43
C MET A 131 -28.61 -4.67 3.52
N ALA A 132 -29.73 -5.17 4.01
CA ALA A 132 -31.00 -5.04 3.32
C ALA A 132 -31.53 -3.61 3.56
N PRO A 133 -31.80 -2.80 2.51
CA PRO A 133 -32.57 -1.58 2.71
C PRO A 133 -33.90 -1.98 3.35
N ALA A 134 -34.29 -1.27 4.41
CA ALA A 134 -35.66 -1.37 4.92
C ALA A 134 -36.61 -1.15 3.73
N PRO A 135 -37.56 -2.05 3.46
CA PRO A 135 -38.47 -1.87 2.35
C PRO A 135 -39.28 -0.61 2.63
N ALA A 136 -39.16 0.38 1.75
CA ALA A 136 -40.13 1.46 1.72
C ALA A 136 -41.49 0.84 1.42
N GLU A 137 -42.41 0.94 2.37
CA GLU A 137 -43.82 0.70 2.13
C GLU A 137 -44.30 1.64 1.02
N ALA A 138 -44.51 1.12 -0.18
CA ALA A 138 -45.42 1.68 -1.19
C ALA A 138 -45.74 0.63 -2.26
N ALA A 139 -46.97 0.11 -2.16
CA ALA A 139 -47.83 -0.53 -3.15
C ALA A 139 -47.35 -0.76 -4.61
N GLY A 140 -47.53 -2.01 -5.07
CA GLY A 140 -48.18 -2.31 -6.36
C GLY A 140 -47.29 -2.80 -7.52
N PRO A 141 -47.71 -3.82 -8.31
CA PRO A 141 -46.80 -4.76 -8.98
C PRO A 141 -46.64 -4.52 -10.49
N SER A 142 -45.49 -4.89 -11.05
CA SER A 142 -45.45 -5.50 -12.39
C SER A 142 -44.14 -6.25 -12.62
N ALA A 143 -44.30 -7.46 -13.14
CA ALA A 143 -43.28 -8.41 -13.46
C ALA A 143 -42.34 -7.93 -14.58
N GLY A 144 -41.04 -8.10 -14.38
CA GLY A 144 -40.03 -8.14 -15.43
C GLY A 144 -39.19 -9.39 -15.23
N ALA A 145 -39.44 -10.42 -16.02
CA ALA A 145 -38.77 -11.72 -15.95
C ALA A 145 -37.23 -11.61 -16.10
N PRO A 146 -36.45 -12.44 -15.39
CA PRO A 146 -35.00 -12.51 -15.57
C PRO A 146 -34.63 -13.23 -16.88
N GLY A 147 -33.60 -12.72 -17.55
CA GLY A 147 -33.07 -13.22 -18.83
C GLY A 147 -32.20 -14.49 -18.69
N PRO A 148 -31.88 -15.16 -19.82
CA PRO A 148 -31.55 -16.58 -19.90
C PRO A 148 -30.07 -16.91 -19.60
N ALA A 149 -29.49 -16.32 -18.56
CA ALA A 149 -28.16 -16.70 -18.06
C ALA A 149 -28.19 -17.25 -16.62
N GLU A 150 -29.35 -17.27 -15.98
CA GLU A 150 -29.52 -17.56 -14.55
C GLU A 150 -30.37 -18.83 -14.29
N ALA A 151 -30.45 -19.74 -15.27
CA ALA A 151 -31.19 -21.01 -15.16
C ALA A 151 -30.30 -22.27 -15.12
N ALA A 152 -28.97 -22.12 -15.04
CA ALA A 152 -28.04 -23.25 -15.05
C ALA A 152 -27.40 -23.58 -13.68
N GLU A 153 -27.53 -22.73 -12.66
CA GLU A 153 -26.94 -23.01 -11.32
C GLU A 153 -27.97 -23.32 -10.22
N ALA A 154 -29.27 -23.29 -10.53
CA ALA A 154 -30.33 -23.68 -9.60
C ALA A 154 -30.58 -25.20 -9.52
N GLN A 155 -29.94 -26.01 -10.38
CA GLN A 155 -30.07 -27.48 -10.36
C GLN A 155 -28.92 -28.20 -9.65
N ALA A 156 -27.84 -27.50 -9.24
CA ALA A 156 -26.72 -28.11 -8.51
C ALA A 156 -26.87 -28.06 -6.97
N ALA A 157 -27.87 -27.35 -6.45
CA ALA A 157 -28.13 -27.23 -5.01
C ALA A 157 -29.24 -28.16 -4.49
N ALA A 158 -30.04 -28.78 -5.37
CA ALA A 158 -31.13 -29.69 -4.99
C ALA A 158 -30.71 -31.17 -4.91
N GLU A 159 -29.49 -31.52 -5.35
CA GLU A 159 -28.99 -32.91 -5.33
C GLU A 159 -28.10 -33.25 -4.13
N ARG A 160 -27.92 -32.31 -3.18
CA ARG A 160 -27.05 -32.50 -1.99
C ARG A 160 -27.77 -32.75 -0.67
N ASP A 161 -29.10 -32.75 -0.65
CA ASP A 161 -29.92 -32.99 0.57
C ASP A 161 -30.69 -34.33 0.58
N ALA A 162 -30.34 -35.26 -0.31
CA ALA A 162 -30.84 -36.63 -0.26
C ALA A 162 -29.71 -37.61 0.09
N ALA A 163 -29.30 -37.62 1.37
CA ALA A 163 -28.54 -38.73 1.94
C ALA A 163 -29.30 -39.30 3.15
N PRO A 164 -29.72 -40.58 3.11
CA PRO A 164 -30.38 -41.23 4.24
C PRO A 164 -29.37 -41.54 5.35
N ALA A 165 -29.85 -41.48 6.59
CA ALA A 165 -29.12 -41.80 7.81
C ALA A 165 -28.48 -43.21 7.78
N PRO A 166 -27.25 -43.39 8.31
CA PRO A 166 -26.74 -44.72 8.59
C PRO A 166 -27.03 -45.10 10.05
N THR A 167 -27.85 -46.13 10.18
CA THR A 167 -28.01 -46.99 11.36
C THR A 167 -26.69 -47.74 11.62
N ALA A 168 -26.25 -47.80 12.88
CA ALA A 168 -25.22 -48.74 13.31
C ALA A 168 -25.70 -50.19 13.16
N PRO A 169 -24.80 -51.14 12.85
CA PRO A 169 -24.56 -52.21 13.82
C PRO A 169 -23.08 -52.61 13.95
N GLY A 170 -22.79 -53.35 15.03
CA GLY A 170 -21.47 -53.75 15.50
C GLY A 170 -20.68 -54.76 14.65
N PRO A 171 -19.59 -55.32 15.21
CA PRO A 171 -18.46 -55.84 14.45
C PRO A 171 -18.73 -57.24 13.90
N ALA A 172 -18.51 -57.41 12.59
CA ALA A 172 -18.51 -58.70 11.92
C ALA A 172 -17.09 -59.02 11.42
N THR A 173 -16.48 -60.00 12.06
CA THR A 173 -15.26 -60.68 11.63
C THR A 173 -15.58 -61.52 10.39
N GLY A 174 -15.05 -61.16 9.22
CA GLY A 174 -15.26 -61.83 7.93
C GLY A 174 -14.17 -61.43 6.90
N PRO A 175 -13.98 -62.19 5.80
CA PRO A 175 -12.69 -62.41 5.16
C PRO A 175 -12.10 -61.15 4.51
N ARG A 176 -10.79 -60.95 4.69
CA ARG A 176 -10.03 -59.79 4.20
C ARG A 176 -10.24 -59.55 2.69
N ASN A 177 -10.91 -58.44 2.38
CA ASN A 177 -11.14 -57.98 1.02
C ASN A 177 -9.82 -57.51 0.38
N LEU A 178 -9.45 -58.10 -0.76
CA LEU A 178 -8.27 -57.75 -1.56
C LEU A 178 -8.22 -56.25 -1.95
N LEU A 179 -9.37 -55.57 -1.99
CA LEU A 179 -9.47 -54.13 -2.23
C LEU A 179 -8.80 -53.27 -1.13
N ASP A 180 -8.89 -53.67 0.14
CA ASP A 180 -8.20 -52.95 1.23
C ASP A 180 -6.68 -53.12 1.16
N GLN A 181 -6.22 -54.24 0.57
CA GLN A 181 -4.80 -54.54 0.47
C GLN A 181 -4.09 -53.72 -0.61
N PHE A 182 -4.82 -53.21 -1.63
CA PHE A 182 -4.29 -52.28 -2.63
C PHE A 182 -4.61 -50.81 -2.31
N ALA A 183 -5.70 -50.52 -1.61
CA ALA A 183 -6.07 -49.16 -1.24
C ALA A 183 -5.04 -48.51 -0.30
N ALA A 184 -4.55 -49.26 0.70
CA ALA A 184 -3.57 -48.76 1.66
C ALA A 184 -2.22 -48.31 1.04
N PRO A 185 -1.53 -49.13 0.21
CA PRO A 185 -0.29 -48.69 -0.42
C PRO A 185 -0.50 -47.57 -1.44
N LEU A 186 -1.63 -47.55 -2.15
CA LEU A 186 -1.93 -46.51 -3.14
C LEU A 186 -2.22 -45.15 -2.47
N ALA A 187 -2.96 -45.15 -1.35
CA ALA A 187 -3.16 -43.96 -0.52
C ALA A 187 -1.84 -43.42 0.05
N LEU A 188 -0.90 -44.30 0.43
CA LEU A 188 0.42 -43.90 0.90
C LEU A 188 1.25 -43.24 -0.21
N ILE A 189 1.24 -43.80 -1.42
CA ILE A 189 1.95 -43.22 -2.57
C ILE A 189 1.36 -41.83 -2.91
N LEU A 190 0.03 -41.70 -2.98
CA LEU A 190 -0.63 -40.42 -3.22
C LEU A 190 -0.38 -39.40 -2.10
N GLY A 191 -0.32 -39.86 -0.84
CA GLY A 191 0.02 -39.05 0.31
C GLY A 191 1.42 -38.44 0.19
N ILE A 192 2.42 -39.28 -0.09
CA ILE A 192 3.81 -38.85 -0.29
C ILE A 192 3.90 -37.87 -1.47
N LEU A 193 3.21 -38.17 -2.57
CA LEU A 193 3.23 -37.31 -3.76
C LEU A 193 2.60 -35.93 -3.47
N SER A 194 1.51 -35.89 -2.71
CA SER A 194 0.91 -34.64 -2.24
C SER A 194 1.84 -33.84 -1.33
N LEU A 195 2.58 -34.53 -0.46
CA LEU A 195 3.53 -33.90 0.47
C LEU A 195 4.70 -33.27 -0.30
N VAL A 196 5.25 -33.98 -1.28
CA VAL A 196 6.33 -33.47 -2.12
C VAL A 196 5.87 -32.25 -2.93
N LEU A 197 4.68 -32.30 -3.52
CA LEU A 197 4.09 -31.16 -4.24
C LEU A 197 3.87 -29.96 -3.32
N TYR A 198 3.38 -30.19 -2.10
CA TYR A 198 3.20 -29.14 -1.10
C TYR A 198 4.52 -28.48 -0.72
N ILE A 199 5.58 -29.26 -0.50
CA ILE A 199 6.92 -28.73 -0.18
C ILE A 199 7.46 -27.89 -1.34
N MET A 200 7.36 -28.39 -2.58
CA MET A 200 7.79 -27.65 -3.78
C MET A 200 7.05 -26.32 -3.92
N LEU A 201 5.72 -26.31 -3.78
CA LEU A 201 4.92 -25.10 -3.81
C LEU A 201 5.33 -24.10 -2.71
N ARG A 202 5.62 -24.60 -1.51
CA ARG A 202 6.06 -23.76 -0.39
C ARG A 202 7.43 -23.14 -0.64
N VAL A 203 8.35 -23.89 -1.26
CA VAL A 203 9.69 -23.40 -1.63
C VAL A 203 9.61 -22.35 -2.74
N THR A 204 8.84 -22.60 -3.80
CA THR A 204 8.68 -21.65 -4.92
C THR A 204 8.01 -20.34 -4.46
N LEU A 205 6.96 -20.41 -3.64
CA LEU A 205 6.35 -19.22 -3.01
C LEU A 205 7.31 -18.49 -2.06
N GLY A 206 8.25 -19.21 -1.44
CA GLY A 206 9.29 -18.64 -0.59
C GLY A 206 10.37 -17.91 -1.40
N GLN A 207 10.75 -18.44 -2.55
CA GLN A 207 11.69 -17.80 -3.47
C GLN A 207 11.07 -16.56 -4.13
N TRP A 208 9.84 -16.68 -4.65
CA TRP A 208 9.11 -15.57 -5.26
C TRP A 208 8.91 -14.39 -4.29
N ARG A 209 8.56 -14.67 -3.03
CA ARG A 209 8.47 -13.62 -1.99
C ARG A 209 9.80 -12.93 -1.69
N ARG A 210 10.92 -13.67 -1.74
CA ARG A 210 12.25 -13.09 -1.55
C ARG A 210 12.64 -12.21 -2.73
N GLN A 211 12.27 -12.59 -3.94
CA GLN A 211 12.51 -11.81 -5.15
C GLN A 211 11.69 -10.51 -5.17
N GLN A 212 10.39 -10.58 -4.83
CA GLN A 212 9.53 -9.41 -4.63
C GLN A 212 10.09 -8.42 -3.58
N ARG A 213 10.68 -8.91 -2.49
CA ARG A 213 11.33 -8.04 -1.49
C ARG A 213 12.56 -7.33 -2.05
N ARG A 214 13.36 -8.00 -2.88
CA ARG A 214 14.53 -7.37 -3.51
C ARG A 214 14.12 -6.29 -4.51
N GLU A 215 13.12 -6.55 -5.33
CA GLU A 215 12.59 -5.57 -6.30
C GLU A 215 11.96 -4.36 -5.60
N THR A 216 11.20 -4.58 -4.53
CA THR A 216 10.58 -3.47 -3.77
C THR A 216 11.59 -2.67 -2.95
N LEU A 217 12.65 -3.30 -2.43
CA LEU A 217 13.74 -2.58 -1.76
C LEU A 217 14.56 -1.75 -2.77
N SER A 218 14.87 -2.32 -3.94
CA SER A 218 15.55 -1.59 -5.02
C SER A 218 14.72 -0.39 -5.51
N ALA A 219 13.42 -0.57 -5.73
CA ALA A 219 12.52 0.52 -6.12
C ALA A 219 12.43 1.62 -5.04
N LYS A 220 12.44 1.25 -3.75
CA LYS A 220 12.45 2.21 -2.64
C LYS A 220 13.77 2.97 -2.57
N GLN A 221 14.91 2.29 -2.74
CA GLN A 221 16.22 2.95 -2.77
C GLN A 221 16.33 3.91 -3.97
N ALA A 222 15.87 3.51 -5.16
CA ALA A 222 15.83 4.38 -6.33
C ALA A 222 14.93 5.60 -6.11
N ALA A 223 13.76 5.42 -5.47
CA ALA A 223 12.87 6.53 -5.12
C ALA A 223 13.49 7.50 -4.10
N GLN A 224 14.22 6.98 -3.10
CA GLN A 224 14.95 7.81 -2.14
C GLN A 224 16.10 8.58 -2.80
N ALA A 225 16.87 7.95 -3.69
CA ALA A 225 17.91 8.62 -4.45
C ALA A 225 17.35 9.73 -5.34
N ALA A 226 16.21 9.48 -6.01
CA ALA A 226 15.52 10.49 -6.81
C ALA A 226 15.02 11.67 -5.96
N GLN A 227 14.55 11.42 -4.73
CA GLN A 227 14.15 12.48 -3.80
C GLN A 227 15.35 13.33 -3.34
N ALA A 228 16.51 12.71 -3.09
CA ALA A 228 17.73 13.42 -2.74
C ALA A 228 18.20 14.32 -3.91
N ALA A 229 18.24 13.78 -5.13
CA ALA A 229 18.58 14.57 -6.32
C ALA A 229 17.59 15.72 -6.59
N ALA A 230 16.29 15.50 -6.35
CA ALA A 230 15.29 16.56 -6.43
C ALA A 230 15.50 17.66 -5.38
N ALA A 231 15.94 17.30 -4.16
CA ALA A 231 16.27 18.27 -3.13
C ALA A 231 17.50 19.11 -3.51
N GLU A 232 18.56 18.47 -4.03
CA GLU A 232 19.77 19.16 -4.49
C GLU A 232 19.48 20.12 -5.65
N THR A 233 18.71 19.68 -6.65
CA THR A 233 18.31 20.56 -7.76
C THR A 233 17.46 21.73 -7.28
N SER A 234 16.55 21.52 -6.32
CA SER A 234 15.77 22.61 -5.73
C SER A 234 16.64 23.63 -4.98
N ALA A 235 17.69 23.16 -4.29
CA ALA A 235 18.65 24.03 -3.60
C ALA A 235 19.50 24.83 -4.59
N ALA A 236 19.94 24.21 -5.69
CA ALA A 236 20.69 24.88 -6.75
C ALA A 236 19.86 25.97 -7.46
N VAL A 237 18.57 25.70 -7.70
CA VAL A 237 17.62 26.69 -8.26
C VAL A 237 17.39 27.85 -7.28
N ALA A 238 17.32 27.57 -5.98
CA ALA A 238 17.20 28.62 -4.97
C ALA A 238 18.46 29.52 -4.92
N ASP A 239 19.67 28.95 -5.03
CA ASP A 239 20.92 29.73 -5.07
C ASP A 239 21.01 30.59 -6.34
N SER A 240 20.65 30.05 -7.51
CA SER A 240 20.66 30.82 -8.75
C SER A 240 19.66 31.98 -8.71
N ALA A 241 18.45 31.74 -8.18
CA ALA A 241 17.46 32.80 -7.95
C ALA A 241 17.97 33.88 -6.99
N ALA A 242 18.70 33.49 -5.93
CA ALA A 242 19.31 34.45 -5.01
C ALA A 242 20.41 35.29 -5.68
N ARG A 243 21.22 34.69 -6.56
CA ARG A 243 22.25 35.42 -7.33
C ARG A 243 21.62 36.42 -8.30
N VAL A 244 20.56 36.04 -9.00
CA VAL A 244 19.83 36.96 -9.90
C VAL A 244 19.28 38.16 -9.13
N LYS A 245 18.66 37.94 -7.96
CA LYS A 245 18.18 39.04 -7.11
C LYS A 245 19.30 39.96 -6.63
N ARG A 246 20.48 39.44 -6.29
CA ARG A 246 21.64 40.28 -5.93
C ARG A 246 22.14 41.10 -7.11
N ALA A 247 22.19 40.51 -8.31
CA ALA A 247 22.58 41.21 -9.51
C ALA A 247 21.60 42.34 -9.85
N GLU A 248 20.29 42.08 -9.74
CA GLU A 248 19.24 43.09 -9.94
C GLU A 248 19.37 44.25 -8.95
N ALA A 249 19.63 43.97 -7.67
CA ALA A 249 19.86 45.01 -6.66
C ALA A 249 21.10 45.88 -6.95
N LEU A 250 22.18 45.29 -7.49
CA LEU A 250 23.36 46.04 -7.91
C LEU A 250 23.08 46.93 -9.13
N VAL A 251 22.26 46.47 -10.08
CA VAL A 251 21.84 47.28 -11.23
C VAL A 251 20.99 48.47 -10.78
N LEU A 252 20.05 48.26 -9.84
CA LEU A 252 19.26 49.33 -9.24
C LEU A 252 20.11 50.32 -8.42
N ALA A 253 21.18 49.86 -7.77
CA ALA A 253 22.10 50.73 -7.05
C ALA A 253 23.04 51.53 -7.98
N ALA A 254 23.27 51.03 -9.20
CA ALA A 254 24.09 51.71 -10.21
C ALA A 254 23.31 52.76 -11.03
N THR A 255 22.02 52.98 -10.73
CA THR A 255 21.24 54.06 -11.34
C THR A 255 21.84 55.41 -10.90
N PRO A 256 22.39 56.23 -11.81
CA PRO A 256 23.16 57.41 -11.43
C PRO A 256 22.28 58.48 -10.77
N ASP A 257 22.80 59.06 -9.70
CA ASP A 257 22.26 60.26 -9.04
C ASP A 257 22.13 61.41 -10.06
N LEU A 258 20.95 62.02 -10.11
CA LEU A 258 20.53 63.06 -11.07
C LEU A 258 21.24 64.42 -10.91
N THR A 259 22.45 64.47 -10.33
CA THR A 259 23.15 65.74 -10.03
C THR A 259 24.38 66.03 -10.89
N THR A 260 24.67 65.20 -11.89
CA THR A 260 25.74 65.46 -12.86
C THR A 260 25.15 65.92 -14.20
N PRO A 261 25.58 67.05 -14.79
CA PRO A 261 25.04 67.54 -16.06
C PRO A 261 25.27 66.52 -17.18
N PRO A 262 24.33 66.38 -18.12
CA PRO A 262 24.30 65.26 -19.05
C PRO A 262 25.50 65.31 -20.02
N PRO A 263 26.30 64.24 -20.16
CA PRO A 263 26.99 64.01 -21.41
C PRO A 263 25.95 63.80 -22.51
N SER A 264 26.19 64.38 -23.68
CA SER A 264 25.29 64.34 -24.84
C SER A 264 24.73 62.92 -25.10
N PRO A 265 23.45 62.79 -25.51
CA PRO A 265 22.83 61.51 -25.81
C PRO A 265 23.42 60.94 -27.10
N ALA A 266 24.55 60.26 -26.98
CA ALA A 266 25.04 59.39 -28.02
C ALA A 266 24.53 57.97 -27.75
N ALA A 267 23.75 57.45 -28.72
CA ALA A 267 23.62 56.02 -29.04
C ALA A 267 22.49 55.16 -28.45
N ASP A 268 21.26 55.65 -28.32
CA ASP A 268 20.07 54.77 -28.14
C ASP A 268 19.14 54.65 -29.36
N ASN A 269 19.47 55.31 -30.46
CA ASN A 269 18.70 55.19 -31.70
C ASN A 269 19.36 54.20 -32.67
N LEU A 270 19.41 52.92 -32.31
CA LEU A 270 19.53 51.86 -33.32
C LEU A 270 18.42 52.08 -34.33
N SER A 271 18.78 52.25 -35.60
CA SER A 271 17.79 52.45 -36.65
C SER A 271 16.84 51.24 -36.69
N PRO A 272 15.58 51.38 -37.14
CA PRO A 272 14.65 50.26 -37.24
C PRO A 272 15.22 49.06 -38.01
N ALA A 273 16.07 49.33 -39.01
CA ALA A 273 16.79 48.29 -39.76
C ALA A 273 17.83 47.56 -38.90
N GLN A 274 18.61 48.28 -38.09
CA GLN A 274 19.58 47.67 -37.18
C GLN A 274 18.90 46.85 -36.08
N ARG A 275 17.72 47.27 -35.60
CA ARG A 275 16.94 46.48 -34.64
C ARG A 275 16.50 45.14 -35.22
N LEU A 276 15.99 45.13 -36.45
CA LEU A 276 15.60 43.88 -37.13
C LEU A 276 16.80 42.95 -37.39
N GLU A 277 17.98 43.52 -37.65
CA GLU A 277 19.20 42.75 -37.85
C GLU A 277 19.70 42.13 -36.54
N VAL A 278 19.65 42.88 -35.43
CA VAL A 278 19.94 42.35 -34.10
C VAL A 278 18.94 41.25 -33.71
N GLU A 279 17.64 41.45 -33.93
CA GLU A 279 16.61 40.42 -33.67
C GLU A 279 16.84 39.15 -34.50
N ARG A 280 17.30 39.28 -35.76
CA ARG A 280 17.69 38.13 -36.58
C ARG A 280 18.90 37.40 -36.03
N LEU A 281 19.95 38.13 -35.64
CA LEU A 281 21.16 37.51 -35.08
C LEU A 281 20.87 36.83 -33.74
N VAL A 282 20.03 37.42 -32.90
CA VAL A 282 19.58 36.80 -31.64
C VAL A 282 18.77 35.55 -31.92
N SER A 283 17.81 35.60 -32.84
CA SER A 283 16.99 34.44 -33.22
C SER A 283 17.85 33.31 -33.78
N GLN A 284 18.80 33.64 -34.66
CA GLN A 284 19.76 32.70 -35.21
C GLN A 284 20.61 32.05 -34.11
N ARG A 285 21.13 32.86 -33.17
CA ARG A 285 21.95 32.34 -32.08
C ARG A 285 21.15 31.43 -31.15
N VAL A 286 19.91 31.80 -30.84
CA VAL A 286 19.01 30.97 -30.02
C VAL A 286 18.71 29.64 -30.72
N ASP A 287 18.49 29.64 -32.03
CA ASP A 287 18.28 28.40 -32.79
C ASP A 287 19.53 27.51 -32.85
N GLU A 288 20.72 28.10 -32.95
CA GLU A 288 21.99 27.37 -32.87
C GLU A 288 22.20 26.76 -31.48
N GLU A 289 21.94 27.50 -30.40
CA GLU A 289 21.99 27.00 -29.02
C GLU A 289 20.97 25.88 -28.79
N LEU A 290 19.72 26.04 -29.25
CA LEU A 290 18.71 24.99 -29.15
C LEU A 290 19.07 23.74 -29.95
N ARG A 291 19.70 23.90 -31.12
CA ARG A 291 20.18 22.78 -31.93
C ARG A 291 21.36 22.09 -31.24
N TRP A 292 22.30 22.84 -30.68
CA TRP A 292 23.42 22.32 -29.90
C TRP A 292 22.92 21.56 -28.66
N LEU A 293 21.97 22.13 -27.91
CA LEU A 293 21.35 21.48 -26.76
C LEU A 293 20.70 20.16 -27.16
N ARG A 294 19.90 20.12 -28.24
CA ARG A 294 19.29 18.87 -28.70
C ARG A 294 20.32 17.80 -29.09
N ALA A 295 21.45 18.20 -29.68
CA ALA A 295 22.52 17.27 -30.05
C ALA A 295 23.28 16.71 -28.84
N ASN A 296 23.49 17.53 -27.80
CA ASN A 296 24.32 17.18 -26.64
C ASN A 296 23.50 16.69 -25.42
N LEU A 297 22.17 16.87 -25.42
CA LEU A 297 21.29 16.44 -24.33
C LEU A 297 21.45 14.95 -23.98
N PRO A 298 21.56 14.02 -24.95
CA PRO A 298 21.74 12.60 -24.65
C PRO A 298 23.04 12.31 -23.90
N GLU A 299 24.16 12.97 -24.28
CA GLU A 299 25.44 12.80 -23.59
C GLU A 299 25.41 13.40 -22.19
N LEU A 300 24.79 14.58 -22.02
CA LEU A 300 24.65 15.22 -20.71
C LEU A 300 23.78 14.37 -19.76
N ILE A 301 22.72 13.74 -20.26
CA ILE A 301 21.92 12.78 -19.48
C ILE A 301 22.76 11.55 -19.14
N ALA A 302 23.51 11.00 -20.09
CA ALA A 302 24.33 9.82 -19.86
C ALA A 302 25.43 10.08 -18.80
N THR A 303 26.09 11.24 -18.84
CA THR A 303 27.08 11.63 -17.82
C THR A 303 26.44 11.87 -16.46
N ALA A 304 25.26 12.50 -16.39
CA ALA A 304 24.55 12.70 -15.13
C ALA A 304 24.13 11.36 -14.48
N VAL A 305 23.64 10.41 -15.27
CA VAL A 305 23.29 9.05 -14.80
C VAL A 305 24.53 8.27 -14.35
N ALA A 306 25.63 8.39 -15.07
CA ALA A 306 26.91 7.75 -14.70
C ALA A 306 27.50 8.33 -13.41
N GLN A 307 27.39 9.64 -13.17
CA GLN A 307 27.83 10.25 -11.91
C GLN A 307 26.93 9.88 -10.73
N ALA A 308 25.61 9.79 -10.93
CA ALA A 308 24.68 9.37 -9.88
C ALA A 308 24.86 7.91 -9.44
N THR A 309 25.51 7.07 -10.26
CA THR A 309 25.82 5.68 -9.93
C THR A 309 27.20 5.49 -9.30
N ALA A 310 28.04 6.52 -9.21
CA ALA A 310 29.47 6.39 -8.93
C ALA A 310 29.96 6.86 -7.53
N ALA A 311 29.10 7.17 -6.53
CA ALA A 311 29.62 7.54 -5.19
C ALA A 311 28.68 7.19 -4.00
N PRO A 312 29.21 6.75 -2.84
CA PRO A 312 30.23 5.72 -2.69
C PRO A 312 29.87 4.62 -1.66
N GLU A 313 30.27 3.39 -2.00
CA GLU A 313 30.46 2.26 -1.08
C GLU A 313 31.86 2.42 -0.44
N GLN A 314 32.01 3.35 0.51
CA GLN A 314 33.21 3.50 1.35
C GLN A 314 32.80 3.46 2.82
N ASN A 315 32.44 2.27 3.30
CA ASN A 315 32.44 1.93 4.73
C ASN A 315 32.48 0.40 4.86
N ALA A 316 33.50 -0.23 4.27
CA ALA A 316 33.87 -1.59 4.62
C ALA A 316 34.86 -1.51 5.79
N ALA A 317 34.34 -1.72 7.00
CA ALA A 317 35.10 -1.81 8.23
C ALA A 317 36.08 -3.00 8.16
N THR A 318 37.36 -2.68 8.31
CA THR A 318 38.45 -3.59 8.60
C THR A 318 38.18 -4.35 9.92
N PRO A 319 38.22 -5.69 9.96
CA PRO A 319 38.19 -6.41 11.23
C PRO A 319 39.54 -6.24 11.95
N PRO A 320 39.58 -5.97 13.27
CA PRO A 320 40.84 -5.93 13.99
C PRO A 320 41.40 -7.35 14.14
N ALA A 321 42.63 -7.51 13.65
CA ALA A 321 43.50 -8.63 13.99
C ALA A 321 43.71 -8.65 15.52
N SER A 322 43.35 -9.75 16.17
CA SER A 322 43.78 -10.04 17.53
C SER A 322 45.12 -10.76 17.41
N GLU A 323 46.19 -9.97 17.50
CA GLU A 323 47.56 -10.44 17.60
C GLU A 323 47.83 -10.93 19.03
N ASP A 324 48.47 -12.09 19.10
CA ASP A 324 49.06 -12.70 20.28
C ASP A 324 49.89 -11.69 21.09
N THR A 325 49.68 -11.65 22.40
CA THR A 325 50.72 -11.27 23.34
C THR A 325 50.58 -12.09 24.61
N ALA A 326 51.29 -13.22 24.64
CA ALA A 326 51.72 -13.82 25.90
C ALA A 326 52.63 -12.83 26.65
N PRO A 327 52.59 -12.86 27.99
CA PRO A 327 53.87 -12.98 28.67
C PRO A 327 53.88 -14.15 29.66
N SER A 328 54.89 -14.98 29.43
CA SER A 328 55.67 -15.69 30.43
C SER A 328 55.68 -15.03 31.82
N SER A 329 55.22 -15.75 32.85
CA SER A 329 55.89 -15.75 34.15
C SER A 329 55.68 -17.09 34.83
N ALA A 330 56.80 -17.77 35.04
CA ALA A 330 56.98 -18.94 35.87
C ALA A 330 56.92 -18.59 37.37
N ALA A 331 57.08 -19.65 38.18
CA ALA A 331 57.31 -19.69 39.64
C ALA A 331 56.02 -19.72 40.49
N ASP A 332 55.87 -20.52 41.53
CA ASP A 332 56.61 -21.67 42.05
C ASP A 332 55.80 -22.15 43.27
N GLY A 333 55.84 -23.46 43.55
CA GLY A 333 55.58 -24.04 44.88
C GLY A 333 54.16 -23.91 45.46
N HIS A 334 53.74 -24.66 46.48
CA HIS A 334 54.31 -25.79 47.22
C HIS A 334 53.20 -26.20 48.21
N LEU A 335 52.91 -27.51 48.29
CA LEU A 335 52.40 -28.27 49.45
C LEU A 335 51.28 -27.71 50.36
N GLY A 336 50.25 -28.54 50.55
CA GLY A 336 49.27 -28.46 51.63
C GLY A 336 48.01 -29.24 51.33
#